data_AF-A0A938NXW0-F1
#
_entry.id   AF-A0A938NXW0-F1
#
_cell.length_a   1.000
_cell.length_b   1.000
_cell.length_c   1.000
_cell.angle_alpha   90.00
_cell.angle_beta   90.00
_cell.angle_gamma   90.00
#
_symmetry.space_group_name_H-M   'P 1'
#
loop_
_entity.id
_entity.type
_entity.pdbx_description
1 polymer ?
#
loop_
_entity_poly.entity_id
_entity_poly.type
_entity_poly.pdbx_seq_one_letter_code
_entity_poly.pdbx_strand_id
1 'polypeptide(L)'
;MISRKYRIDLAALNGKNVKCNMLCKYCHKDYFCINKYFDESITYTFSELIKFSENLYNDNAILDIHLTGRAEPLVVDKKRIFLEISSLKKNFPNASFSMTTNGLKLKYYANILKSSGLEKVNISYHYGYNSSSDVYVRGIESSLSIGLKVILNAVVTSDTIKYFDEYVNFISKYKISVKFFCILLNNLQESETIYNKFTELITNKFGMPEKYDESKHRNIFNINDEYQIIIKLLEKSNKRPDACNKCYMRKNCNEGCWNSIRITPWYIKPCGVREDNIYFPSENNPESLKQKLYTGGKLFLK
;
A
#
# COMPACT_ATOMS: atom_id res chain seq x y z
N MET A 1 15.89 4.00 14.04
CA MET A 1 14.93 2.96 14.48
C MET A 1 14.50 2.16 13.27
N ILE A 2 14.58 0.82 13.33
CA ILE A 2 14.19 -0.05 12.22
C ILE A 2 12.66 -0.06 12.14
N SER A 3 12.10 0.03 10.92
CA SER A 3 10.67 -0.12 10.68
C SER A 3 10.43 -1.29 9.73
N ARG A 4 9.46 -2.14 10.05
CA ARG A 4 9.08 -3.30 9.24
C ARG A 4 7.64 -3.17 8.79
N LYS A 5 7.41 -3.37 7.50
CA LYS A 5 6.09 -3.17 6.89
C LYS A 5 5.44 -4.49 6.50
N TYR A 6 4.21 -4.68 6.96
CA TYR A 6 3.34 -5.78 6.55
C TYR A 6 2.20 -5.23 5.70
N ARG A 7 1.97 -5.86 4.55
CA ARG A 7 0.79 -5.61 3.70
C ARG A 7 -0.12 -6.83 3.79
N ILE A 8 -1.35 -6.62 4.26
CA ILE A 8 -2.31 -7.70 4.52
C ILE A 8 -3.38 -7.68 3.43
N ASP A 9 -3.65 -8.83 2.82
CA ASP A 9 -4.80 -9.01 1.92
C ASP A 9 -6.08 -9.18 2.74
N LEU A 10 -6.69 -8.07 3.15
CA LEU A 10 -7.90 -8.13 3.98
C LEU A 10 -9.05 -8.79 3.20
N ALA A 11 -9.11 -8.58 1.88
CA ALA A 11 -10.14 -9.16 1.02
C ALA A 11 -10.07 -10.69 0.95
N ALA A 12 -8.92 -11.30 1.22
CA ALA A 12 -8.74 -12.75 1.31
C ALA A 12 -9.68 -13.41 2.33
N LEU A 13 -10.17 -12.65 3.31
CA LEU A 13 -11.17 -13.10 4.25
C LEU A 13 -12.43 -13.63 3.53
N ASN A 14 -12.84 -13.04 2.41
CA ASN A 14 -13.98 -13.52 1.62
C ASN A 14 -13.65 -14.70 0.66
N GLY A 15 -12.51 -15.38 0.86
CA GLY A 15 -12.10 -16.54 0.06
C GLY A 15 -11.30 -16.19 -1.20
N LYS A 16 -10.89 -17.22 -1.95
CA LYS A 16 -9.96 -17.08 -3.10
C LYS A 16 -10.53 -16.29 -4.28
N ASN A 17 -11.83 -16.40 -4.49
CA ASN A 17 -12.55 -15.82 -5.63
C ASN A 17 -13.06 -14.39 -5.38
N VAL A 18 -12.58 -13.73 -4.31
CA VAL A 18 -12.99 -12.36 -3.99
C VAL A 18 -12.72 -11.41 -5.17
N LYS A 19 -13.77 -10.69 -5.58
CA LYS A 19 -13.70 -9.70 -6.66
C LYS A 19 -13.61 -8.30 -6.07
N CYS A 20 -12.84 -7.45 -6.74
CA CYS A 20 -12.87 -6.02 -6.51
C CYS A 20 -14.16 -5.44 -7.12
N ASN A 21 -14.73 -4.40 -6.50
CA ASN A 21 -15.86 -3.63 -7.02
C ASN A 21 -15.43 -2.57 -8.05
N MET A 22 -14.23 -2.69 -8.60
CA MET A 22 -13.66 -1.85 -9.65
C MET A 22 -12.82 -2.66 -10.63
N LEU A 23 -12.77 -2.24 -11.89
CA LEU A 23 -11.98 -2.83 -12.97
C LEU A 23 -10.93 -1.84 -13.49
N CYS A 24 -9.94 -1.52 -12.66
CA CYS A 24 -8.90 -0.56 -13.01
C CYS A 24 -7.94 -1.13 -14.07
N LYS A 25 -7.59 -0.33 -15.09
CA LYS A 25 -6.75 -0.75 -16.22
C LYS A 25 -5.27 -0.97 -15.87
N TYR A 26 -4.79 -0.40 -14.76
CA TYR A 26 -3.39 -0.42 -14.33
C TYR A 26 -3.19 -1.08 -12.94
N CYS A 27 -4.13 -1.92 -12.52
CA CYS A 27 -4.04 -2.60 -11.23
C CYS A 27 -3.08 -3.79 -11.28
N HIS A 28 -2.04 -3.77 -10.44
CA HIS A 28 -1.13 -4.90 -10.22
C HIS A 28 -1.47 -5.71 -8.96
N LYS A 29 -2.68 -5.49 -8.40
CA LYS A 29 -3.22 -6.21 -7.22
C LYS A 29 -2.26 -6.23 -6.03
N ASP A 30 -1.52 -5.12 -5.87
CA ASP A 30 -0.51 -4.93 -4.85
C ASP A 30 0.45 -6.14 -4.73
N TYR A 31 0.80 -6.78 -5.85
CA TYR A 31 1.73 -7.91 -5.93
C TYR A 31 1.35 -9.17 -5.11
N PHE A 32 0.09 -9.27 -4.68
CA PHE A 32 -0.43 -10.52 -4.12
C PHE A 32 -0.58 -11.57 -5.24
N CYS A 33 -0.29 -12.83 -4.93
CA CYS A 33 -0.49 -13.93 -5.87
C CYS A 33 -1.99 -14.21 -6.05
N ILE A 34 -2.40 -14.40 -7.30
CA ILE A 34 -3.82 -14.58 -7.69
C ILE A 34 -4.10 -15.99 -8.20
N ASN A 35 -3.09 -16.66 -8.77
CA ASN A 35 -3.28 -17.88 -9.57
C ASN A 35 -2.72 -19.15 -8.90
N LYS A 36 -2.66 -19.22 -7.56
CA LYS A 36 -2.22 -20.44 -6.87
C LYS A 36 -3.40 -21.15 -6.22
N TYR A 37 -3.36 -22.48 -6.27
CA TYR A 37 -4.29 -23.35 -5.53
C TYR A 37 -4.04 -23.13 -4.04
N PHE A 38 -4.89 -22.33 -3.41
CA PHE A 38 -4.92 -22.18 -1.97
C PHE A 38 -5.89 -23.20 -1.41
N ASP A 39 -5.43 -24.00 -0.45
CA ASP A 39 -6.30 -24.85 0.33
C ASP A 39 -7.12 -23.96 1.28
N GLU A 40 -8.43 -23.89 1.04
CA GLU A 40 -9.35 -23.08 1.85
C GLU A 40 -9.68 -23.75 3.19
N SER A 41 -9.36 -25.04 3.36
CA SER A 41 -9.53 -25.74 4.64
C SER A 41 -8.47 -25.33 5.67
N ILE A 42 -7.33 -24.84 5.21
CA ILE A 42 -6.22 -24.39 6.06
C ILE A 42 -6.15 -22.86 6.00
N THR A 43 -6.56 -22.20 7.08
CA THR A 43 -6.45 -20.74 7.19
C THR A 43 -5.77 -20.35 8.49
N TYR A 44 -4.77 -19.49 8.39
CA TYR A 44 -4.11 -18.87 9.52
C TYR A 44 -4.60 -17.44 9.69
N THR A 45 -4.64 -16.95 10.92
CA THR A 45 -4.94 -15.54 11.18
C THR A 45 -3.76 -14.67 10.76
N PHE A 46 -4.02 -13.42 10.39
CA PHE A 46 -2.93 -12.49 10.06
C PHE A 46 -2.00 -12.26 11.26
N SER A 47 -2.56 -12.26 12.47
CA SER A 47 -1.78 -12.09 13.70
C SER A 47 -0.79 -13.24 13.91
N GLU A 48 -1.19 -14.49 13.68
CA GLU A 48 -0.29 -15.65 13.79
C GLU A 48 0.85 -15.57 12.78
N LEU A 49 0.55 -15.25 11.52
CA LEU A 49 1.57 -15.18 10.46
C LEU A 49 2.55 -14.03 10.67
N ILE A 50 2.07 -12.88 11.15
CA ILE A 50 2.96 -11.76 11.50
C ILE A 50 3.83 -12.16 12.69
N LYS A 51 3.27 -12.73 13.78
CA LYS A 51 4.06 -13.21 14.92
C LYS A 51 5.11 -14.24 14.51
N PHE A 52 4.74 -15.18 13.65
CA PHE A 52 5.68 -16.19 13.16
C PHE A 52 6.84 -15.57 12.39
N SER A 53 6.57 -14.55 11.56
CA SER A 53 7.62 -13.77 10.91
C SER A 53 8.45 -12.96 11.90
N GLU A 54 7.83 -12.30 12.87
CA GLU A 54 8.47 -11.42 13.85
C GLU A 54 9.44 -12.19 14.76
N ASN A 55 9.10 -13.42 15.15
CA ASN A 55 9.94 -14.29 15.97
C ASN A 55 11.30 -14.66 15.33
N LEU A 56 11.49 -14.40 14.03
CA LEU A 56 12.75 -14.65 13.32
C LEU A 56 13.70 -13.45 13.34
N TYR A 57 13.25 -12.30 13.84
CA TYR A 57 14.06 -11.08 13.96
C TYR A 57 14.63 -10.93 15.37
N ASN A 58 15.88 -10.47 15.43
CA ASN A 58 16.56 -10.16 16.69
C ASN A 58 16.61 -8.64 16.91
N ASP A 59 15.48 -7.96 16.73
CA ASP A 59 15.33 -6.52 16.87
C ASP A 59 13.94 -6.14 17.43
N ASN A 60 13.78 -4.87 17.80
CA ASN A 60 12.50 -4.29 18.24
C ASN A 60 12.00 -3.29 17.18
N ALA A 61 11.79 -3.74 15.94
CA ALA A 61 11.30 -2.87 14.87
C ALA A 61 9.90 -2.32 15.14
N ILE A 62 9.65 -1.07 14.74
CA ILE A 62 8.29 -0.51 14.71
C ILE A 62 7.56 -1.09 13.50
N LEU A 63 6.38 -1.66 13.73
CA LEU A 63 5.58 -2.28 12.68
C LEU A 63 4.63 -1.28 12.00
N ASP A 64 4.64 -1.27 10.67
CA ASP A 64 3.60 -0.63 9.83
C ASP A 64 2.71 -1.72 9.24
N ILE A 65 1.51 -1.88 9.79
CA ILE A 65 0.52 -2.84 9.30
C ILE A 65 -0.43 -2.11 8.34
N HIS A 66 -0.37 -2.50 7.07
CA HIS A 66 -1.10 -1.87 5.99
C HIS A 66 -2.12 -2.85 5.38
N LEU A 67 -3.40 -2.59 5.62
CA LEU A 67 -4.54 -3.35 5.12
C LEU A 67 -4.82 -2.96 3.66
N THR A 68 -4.80 -3.94 2.77
CA THR A 68 -4.85 -3.78 1.31
C THR A 68 -5.33 -5.12 0.75
N GLY A 69 -4.95 -5.47 -0.47
CA GLY A 69 -5.08 -6.83 -0.95
C GLY A 69 -5.05 -6.96 -2.45
N ARG A 70 -5.35 -8.18 -2.89
CA ARG A 70 -5.58 -8.47 -4.31
C ARG A 70 -6.90 -7.91 -4.82
N ALA A 71 -7.79 -7.51 -3.91
CA ALA A 71 -9.09 -6.90 -4.15
C ALA A 71 -9.33 -5.76 -3.15
N GLU A 72 -10.46 -5.05 -3.30
CA GLU A 72 -10.85 -3.93 -2.44
C GLU A 72 -11.15 -4.38 -1.00
N PRO A 73 -10.45 -3.87 0.04
CA PRO A 73 -10.68 -4.27 1.43
C PRO A 73 -12.12 -4.08 1.90
N LEU A 74 -12.81 -3.02 1.47
CA LEU A 74 -14.17 -2.71 1.90
C LEU A 74 -15.26 -3.56 1.23
N VAL A 75 -14.90 -4.59 0.45
CA VAL A 75 -15.85 -5.65 0.05
C VAL A 75 -16.05 -6.68 1.16
N VAL A 76 -15.19 -6.68 2.18
CA VAL A 76 -15.33 -7.51 3.38
C VAL A 76 -16.44 -6.95 4.28
N ASP A 77 -17.16 -7.85 4.93
CA ASP A 77 -18.19 -7.48 5.90
C ASP A 77 -17.62 -6.62 7.05
N LYS A 78 -18.41 -5.64 7.51
CA LYS A 78 -18.00 -4.68 8.55
C LYS A 78 -17.60 -5.37 9.86
N LYS A 79 -18.34 -6.38 10.30
CA LYS A 79 -18.06 -7.11 11.53
C LYS A 79 -16.72 -7.81 11.41
N ARG A 80 -16.44 -8.41 10.24
CA ARG A 80 -15.19 -9.12 10.01
C ARG A 80 -13.98 -8.17 9.93
N ILE A 81 -14.13 -7.02 9.28
CA ILE A 81 -13.10 -5.96 9.31
C ILE A 81 -12.83 -5.52 10.75
N PHE A 82 -13.88 -5.25 11.54
CA PHE A 82 -13.74 -4.83 12.93
C PHE A 82 -12.96 -5.85 13.76
N LEU A 83 -13.36 -7.12 13.69
CA LEU A 83 -12.72 -8.21 14.44
C LEU A 83 -11.25 -8.36 14.05
N GLU A 84 -10.93 -8.29 12.75
CA GLU A 84 -9.56 -8.47 12.29
C GLU A 84 -8.65 -7.33 12.72
N ILE A 85 -9.07 -6.07 12.51
CA ILE A 85 -8.25 -4.90 12.91
C ILE A 85 -8.09 -4.87 14.44
N SER A 86 -9.16 -5.15 15.19
CA SER A 86 -9.09 -5.18 16.66
C SER A 86 -8.16 -6.30 17.15
N SER A 87 -8.18 -7.47 16.52
CA SER A 87 -7.27 -8.59 16.82
C SER A 87 -5.82 -8.18 16.56
N LEU A 88 -5.53 -7.57 15.41
CA LEU A 88 -4.18 -7.10 15.09
C LEU A 88 -3.72 -6.01 16.07
N LYS A 89 -4.57 -5.04 16.42
CA LYS A 89 -4.22 -3.98 17.38
C LYS A 89 -3.95 -4.54 18.78
N LYS A 90 -4.72 -5.56 19.22
CA LYS A 90 -4.47 -6.27 20.48
C LYS A 90 -3.12 -7.00 20.48
N ASN A 91 -2.77 -7.64 19.37
CA ASN A 91 -1.51 -8.40 19.26
C ASN A 91 -0.28 -7.51 19.01
N PHE A 92 -0.46 -6.34 18.39
CA PHE A 92 0.60 -5.40 18.04
C PHE A 92 0.22 -3.96 18.44
N PRO A 93 0.12 -3.65 19.75
CA PRO A 93 -0.41 -2.37 20.23
C PRO A 93 0.40 -1.16 19.76
N ASN A 94 1.72 -1.33 19.61
CA ASN A 94 2.65 -0.28 19.19
C ASN A 94 2.80 -0.15 17.66
N ALA A 95 2.10 -0.98 16.88
CA ALA A 95 2.10 -0.87 15.43
C ALA A 95 1.21 0.29 14.95
N SER A 96 1.60 0.89 13.83
CA SER A 96 0.73 1.83 13.12
C SER A 96 -0.18 1.08 12.15
N PHE A 97 -1.44 1.48 12.08
CA PHE A 97 -2.46 0.80 11.27
C PHE A 97 -2.98 1.70 10.16
N SER A 98 -2.82 1.25 8.91
CA SER A 98 -3.35 1.98 7.77
C SER A 98 -4.01 1.09 6.74
N MET A 99 -4.87 1.66 5.89
CA MET A 99 -5.56 0.95 4.82
C MET A 99 -5.37 1.65 3.48
N THR A 100 -5.42 0.93 2.37
CA THR A 100 -5.72 1.51 1.05
C THR A 100 -7.07 1.00 0.56
N THR A 101 -7.96 1.90 0.15
CA THR A 101 -9.29 1.60 -0.41
C THR A 101 -9.52 2.43 -1.66
N ASN A 102 -10.35 1.94 -2.57
CA ASN A 102 -10.87 2.73 -3.66
C ASN A 102 -11.93 3.75 -3.25
N GLY A 103 -12.34 3.82 -1.98
CA GLY A 103 -13.21 4.88 -1.45
C GLY A 103 -14.71 4.71 -1.68
N LEU A 104 -15.16 3.84 -2.60
CA LEU A 104 -16.58 3.73 -2.98
C LEU A 104 -17.51 3.38 -1.81
N LYS A 105 -17.02 2.60 -0.85
CA LYS A 105 -17.77 2.19 0.34
C LYS A 105 -17.37 2.94 1.60
N LEU A 106 -16.40 3.86 1.53
CA LEU A 106 -15.74 4.44 2.70
C LEU A 106 -16.73 5.13 3.65
N LYS A 107 -17.72 5.85 3.12
CA LYS A 107 -18.78 6.50 3.92
C LYS A 107 -19.44 5.54 4.91
N TYR A 108 -19.70 4.30 4.49
CA TYR A 108 -20.39 3.32 5.31
C TYR A 108 -19.47 2.63 6.33
N TYR A 109 -18.16 2.71 6.14
CA TYR A 109 -17.15 1.99 6.92
C TYR A 109 -16.32 2.91 7.83
N ALA A 110 -16.30 4.22 7.59
CA ALA A 110 -15.44 5.17 8.32
C ALA A 110 -15.48 4.95 9.84
N ASN A 111 -16.70 4.91 10.42
CA ASN A 111 -16.87 4.76 11.86
C ASN A 111 -16.29 3.43 12.40
N ILE A 112 -16.55 2.31 11.72
CA ILE A 112 -16.06 1.00 12.14
C ILE A 112 -14.54 0.86 11.97
N LEU A 113 -13.97 1.52 10.96
CA LEU A 113 -12.52 1.57 10.75
C LEU A 113 -11.85 2.33 11.90
N LYS A 114 -12.36 3.51 12.26
CA LYS A 114 -11.82 4.29 13.37
C LYS A 114 -11.95 3.56 14.70
N SER A 115 -13.12 3.01 15.00
CA SER A 115 -13.39 2.33 16.28
C SER A 115 -12.63 1.00 16.45
N SER A 116 -12.20 0.38 15.35
CA SER A 116 -11.35 -0.82 15.40
C SER A 116 -9.86 -0.52 15.58
N GLY A 117 -9.46 0.76 15.57
CA GLY A 117 -8.09 1.18 15.77
C GLY A 117 -7.32 1.52 14.49
N LEU A 118 -8.00 1.69 13.34
CA LEU A 118 -7.37 2.22 12.14
C LEU A 118 -7.03 3.70 12.33
N GLU A 119 -5.79 4.07 12.01
CA GLU A 119 -5.30 5.44 12.18
C GLU A 119 -5.40 6.26 10.89
N LYS A 120 -5.20 5.59 9.74
CA LYS A 120 -5.07 6.25 8.44
C LYS A 120 -5.67 5.45 7.31
N VAL A 121 -6.47 6.11 6.47
CA VAL A 121 -6.96 5.58 5.20
C VAL A 121 -6.27 6.30 4.04
N ASN A 122 -5.77 5.52 3.09
CA ASN A 122 -5.32 6.03 1.80
C ASN A 122 -6.40 5.72 0.77
N ILE A 123 -6.85 6.73 0.02
CA ILE A 123 -7.92 6.57 -0.96
C ILE A 123 -7.29 6.62 -2.36
N SER A 124 -7.45 5.55 -3.14
CA SER A 124 -7.06 5.55 -4.55
C SER A 124 -8.02 6.46 -5.34
N TYR A 125 -7.53 7.65 -5.68
CA TYR A 125 -8.31 8.73 -6.28
C TYR A 125 -7.73 9.05 -7.66
N HIS A 126 -8.53 8.84 -8.71
CA HIS A 126 -8.11 8.94 -10.10
C HIS A 126 -9.19 9.65 -10.92
N TYR A 127 -8.84 10.78 -11.57
CA TYR A 127 -9.74 11.42 -12.54
C TYR A 127 -9.99 10.52 -13.75
N GLY A 128 -11.24 10.55 -14.24
CA GLY A 128 -11.74 9.65 -15.31
C GLY A 128 -12.20 8.27 -14.83
N TYR A 129 -11.90 7.88 -13.59
CA TYR A 129 -12.43 6.67 -12.97
C TYR A 129 -13.34 6.99 -11.78
N ASN A 130 -12.85 7.83 -10.88
CA ASN A 130 -13.31 7.95 -9.50
C ASN A 130 -13.34 9.41 -8.99
N SER A 131 -13.25 10.41 -9.87
CA SER A 131 -13.14 11.81 -9.46
C SER A 131 -14.48 12.46 -9.18
N SER A 132 -14.49 13.29 -8.12
CA SER A 132 -15.51 14.31 -7.83
C SER A 132 -16.95 13.83 -7.75
N SER A 133 -17.18 12.51 -7.68
CA SER A 133 -18.50 11.98 -7.41
C SER A 133 -18.83 12.18 -5.92
N ASP A 134 -20.08 12.46 -5.64
CA ASP A 134 -20.63 12.65 -4.30
C ASP A 134 -20.36 11.43 -3.37
N VAL A 135 -20.07 10.25 -3.92
CA VAL A 135 -19.66 9.08 -3.14
C VAL A 135 -18.30 9.29 -2.47
N TYR A 136 -17.31 9.81 -3.20
CA TYR A 136 -15.95 10.03 -2.69
C TYR A 136 -15.90 11.15 -1.68
N VAL A 137 -16.56 12.27 -1.99
CA VAL A 137 -16.65 13.43 -1.09
C VAL A 137 -17.24 13.01 0.25
N ARG A 138 -18.39 12.32 0.24
CA ARG A 138 -19.01 11.83 1.49
C ARG A 138 -18.13 10.82 2.23
N GLY A 139 -17.37 9.99 1.51
CA GLY A 139 -16.41 9.07 2.13
C GLY A 139 -15.25 9.79 2.82
N ILE A 140 -14.72 10.85 2.19
CA ILE A 140 -13.66 11.69 2.73
C ILE A 140 -14.16 12.47 3.95
N GLU A 141 -15.27 13.19 3.81
CA GLU A 141 -15.85 14.02 4.87
C GLU A 141 -16.18 13.20 6.12
N SER A 142 -16.83 12.04 5.94
CA SER A 142 -17.15 11.13 7.05
C SER A 142 -15.91 10.54 7.73
N SER A 143 -14.79 10.41 7.01
CA SER A 143 -13.54 9.95 7.60
C SER A 143 -12.83 11.06 8.38
N LEU A 144 -12.81 12.27 7.81
CA LEU A 144 -12.22 13.44 8.48
C LEU A 144 -12.98 13.82 9.74
N SER A 145 -14.32 13.81 9.71
CA SER A 145 -15.16 14.23 10.84
C SER A 145 -15.01 13.36 12.09
N ILE A 146 -14.59 12.10 11.93
CA ILE A 146 -14.33 11.16 13.04
C ILE A 146 -12.83 11.08 13.40
N GLY A 147 -12.00 11.96 12.83
CA GLY A 147 -10.57 12.02 13.09
C GLY A 147 -9.76 10.86 12.50
N LEU A 148 -10.22 10.24 11.42
CA LEU A 148 -9.41 9.29 10.64
C LEU A 148 -8.50 10.09 9.69
N LYS A 149 -7.20 9.83 9.70
CA LYS A 149 -6.28 10.52 8.78
C LYS A 149 -6.55 10.06 7.35
N VAL A 150 -6.82 10.99 6.45
CA VAL A 150 -7.04 10.72 5.02
C VAL A 150 -5.84 11.16 4.21
N ILE A 151 -5.41 10.32 3.27
CA ILE A 151 -4.42 10.67 2.23
C ILE A 151 -4.94 10.19 0.88
N LEU A 152 -4.81 10.97 -0.17
CA LEU A 152 -5.11 10.51 -1.52
C LEU A 152 -3.88 9.83 -2.14
N ASN A 153 -4.09 8.73 -2.85
CA ASN A 153 -3.11 8.10 -3.72
C ASN A 153 -3.59 8.25 -5.16
N ALA A 154 -2.77 8.84 -6.03
CA ALA A 154 -3.08 9.02 -7.43
C ALA A 154 -1.95 8.48 -8.30
N VAL A 155 -2.28 7.72 -9.33
CA VAL A 155 -1.36 7.32 -10.39
C VAL A 155 -1.39 8.42 -11.44
N VAL A 156 -0.23 8.93 -11.81
CA VAL A 156 -0.10 9.99 -12.80
C VAL A 156 -0.40 9.43 -14.18
N THR A 157 -1.44 9.97 -14.80
CA THR A 157 -1.92 9.64 -16.15
C THR A 157 -2.09 10.90 -16.98
N SER A 158 -2.37 10.76 -18.27
CA SER A 158 -2.77 11.89 -19.12
C SER A 158 -3.98 12.65 -18.57
N ASP A 159 -4.95 11.95 -17.96
CA ASP A 159 -6.09 12.59 -17.28
C ASP A 159 -5.66 13.38 -16.05
N THR A 160 -4.68 12.89 -15.29
CA THR A 160 -4.16 13.60 -14.12
C THR A 160 -3.51 14.93 -14.52
N ILE A 161 -2.81 14.95 -15.66
CA ILE A 161 -2.24 16.16 -16.26
C ILE A 161 -3.35 17.08 -16.77
N LYS A 162 -4.31 16.54 -17.53
CA LYS A 162 -5.42 17.30 -18.11
C LYS A 162 -6.27 18.02 -17.05
N TYR A 163 -6.53 17.34 -15.94
CA TYR A 163 -7.37 17.83 -14.83
C TYR A 163 -6.53 18.28 -13.62
N PHE A 164 -5.29 18.74 -13.85
CA PHE A 164 -4.35 19.07 -12.78
C PHE A 164 -4.86 20.15 -11.83
N ASP A 165 -5.44 21.23 -12.37
CA ASP A 165 -5.96 22.34 -11.55
C ASP A 165 -7.17 21.92 -10.71
N GLU A 166 -8.04 21.07 -11.25
CA GLU A 166 -9.18 20.51 -10.52
C GLU A 166 -8.71 19.61 -9.38
N TYR A 167 -7.67 18.80 -9.61
CA TYR A 167 -6.99 18.02 -8.57
C TYR A 167 -6.46 18.92 -7.46
N VAL A 168 -5.73 19.98 -7.81
CA VAL A 168 -5.15 20.92 -6.85
C VAL A 168 -6.25 21.61 -6.05
N ASN A 169 -7.28 22.13 -6.72
CA ASN A 169 -8.40 22.79 -6.05
C ASN A 169 -9.11 21.84 -5.08
N PHE A 170 -9.27 20.57 -5.45
CA PHE A 170 -9.86 19.56 -4.57
C PHE A 170 -9.03 19.32 -3.31
N ILE A 171 -7.72 19.07 -3.44
CA ILE A 171 -6.86 18.81 -2.27
C ILE A 171 -6.72 20.05 -1.38
N SER A 172 -6.71 21.25 -1.96
CA SER A 172 -6.68 22.51 -1.22
C SER A 172 -7.99 22.74 -0.44
N LYS A 173 -9.14 22.53 -1.09
CA LYS A 173 -10.47 22.69 -0.46
C LYS A 173 -10.62 21.85 0.80
N TYR A 174 -10.20 20.59 0.75
CA TYR A 174 -10.34 19.66 1.89
C TYR A 174 -9.08 19.55 2.76
N LYS A 175 -8.00 20.25 2.41
CA LYS A 175 -6.71 20.23 3.13
C LYS A 175 -6.16 18.80 3.27
N ILE A 176 -6.15 18.04 2.18
CA ILE A 176 -5.78 16.61 2.17
C ILE A 176 -4.44 16.41 1.47
N SER A 177 -3.52 15.71 2.12
CA SER A 177 -2.27 15.31 1.48
C SER A 177 -2.50 14.30 0.36
N VAL A 178 -1.75 14.41 -0.74
CA VAL A 178 -1.81 13.50 -1.88
C VAL A 178 -0.43 12.91 -2.19
N LYS A 179 -0.42 11.64 -2.61
CA LYS A 179 0.76 10.94 -3.11
C LYS A 179 0.55 10.58 -4.58
N PHE A 180 1.41 11.11 -5.43
CA PHE A 180 1.47 10.81 -6.85
C PHE A 180 2.47 9.69 -7.13
N PHE A 181 2.02 8.66 -7.84
CA PHE A 181 2.79 7.50 -8.25
C PHE A 181 2.96 7.49 -9.77
N CYS A 182 4.11 7.06 -10.26
CA CYS A 182 4.30 6.83 -11.69
C CYS A 182 3.39 5.69 -12.16
N ILE A 183 2.79 5.85 -13.34
CA ILE A 183 2.09 4.74 -14.00
C ILE A 183 3.13 3.72 -14.49
N LEU A 184 2.82 2.43 -14.38
CA LEU A 184 3.70 1.35 -14.84
C LEU A 184 3.12 0.74 -16.11
N LEU A 185 3.40 1.37 -17.25
CA LEU A 185 3.03 0.84 -18.57
C LEU A 185 4.05 -0.19 -19.05
N ASN A 186 3.67 -0.99 -20.05
CA ASN A 186 4.62 -1.87 -20.74
C ASN A 186 5.76 -1.08 -21.40
N ASN A 187 5.45 0.13 -21.87
CA ASN A 187 6.45 1.10 -22.33
C ASN A 187 6.89 2.01 -21.17
N LEU A 188 8.06 1.73 -20.61
CA LEU A 188 8.63 2.52 -19.51
C LEU A 188 8.97 3.96 -19.93
N GLN A 189 9.38 4.18 -21.19
CA GLN A 189 9.70 5.51 -21.69
C GLN A 189 8.46 6.41 -21.78
N GLU A 190 7.32 5.82 -22.15
CA GLU A 190 6.02 6.50 -22.12
C GLU A 190 5.63 6.90 -20.69
N SER A 191 5.82 5.98 -19.74
CA SER A 191 5.58 6.23 -18.32
C SER A 191 6.45 7.37 -17.79
N GLU A 192 7.75 7.37 -18.11
CA GLU A 192 8.68 8.45 -17.77
C GLU A 192 8.29 9.79 -18.39
N THR A 193 7.87 9.79 -19.66
CA THR A 193 7.46 11.02 -20.37
C THR A 193 6.25 11.67 -19.70
N ILE A 194 5.20 10.88 -19.39
CA ILE A 194 4.02 11.38 -18.68
C ILE A 194 4.41 11.93 -17.31
N TYR A 195 5.28 11.21 -16.59
CA TYR A 195 5.67 11.59 -15.24
C TYR A 195 6.54 12.86 -15.18
N ASN A 196 7.44 13.04 -16.15
CA ASN A 196 8.27 14.24 -16.26
C ASN A 196 7.41 15.47 -16.54
N LYS A 197 6.45 15.38 -17.48
CA LYS A 197 5.48 16.45 -17.74
C LYS A 197 4.70 16.84 -16.49
N PHE A 198 4.25 15.86 -15.72
CA PHE A 198 3.53 16.12 -14.47
C PHE A 198 4.41 16.79 -13.40
N THR A 199 5.68 16.37 -13.30
CA THR A 199 6.62 16.96 -12.33
C THR A 199 6.92 18.43 -12.69
N GLU A 200 7.04 18.74 -13.98
CA GLU A 200 7.19 20.11 -14.48
C GLU A 200 5.98 20.97 -14.12
N LEU A 201 4.75 20.47 -14.34
CA LEU A 201 3.52 21.19 -13.95
C LEU A 201 3.47 21.49 -12.44
N ILE A 202 3.80 20.52 -11.59
CA ILE A 202 3.86 20.73 -10.14
C ILE A 202 4.89 21.81 -9.81
N THR A 203 6.08 21.72 -10.40
CA THR A 203 7.19 22.64 -10.09
C THR A 203 6.87 24.06 -10.56
N ASN A 204 6.24 24.21 -11.73
CA ASN A 204 5.79 25.52 -12.24
C ASN A 204 4.71 26.15 -11.35
N LYS A 205 3.85 25.33 -10.72
CA LYS A 205 2.75 25.82 -9.89
C LYS A 205 3.16 26.10 -8.44
N PHE A 206 4.02 25.26 -7.86
CA PHE A 206 4.36 25.28 -6.43
C PHE A 206 5.83 25.60 -6.14
N GLY A 207 6.67 25.79 -7.16
CA GLY A 207 8.11 25.93 -7.00
C GLY A 207 8.82 24.60 -6.78
N MET A 208 10.05 24.65 -6.28
CA MET A 208 10.85 23.44 -6.00
C MET A 208 10.38 22.73 -4.72
N PRO A 209 10.50 21.39 -4.62
CA PRO A 209 10.14 20.67 -3.41
C PRO A 209 11.01 21.11 -2.22
N GLU A 210 10.41 21.32 -1.04
CA GLU A 210 11.18 21.73 0.14
C GLU A 210 11.99 20.57 0.71
N LYS A 211 11.59 19.32 0.44
CA LYS A 211 12.31 18.14 0.92
C LYS A 211 12.34 17.00 -0.08
N TYR A 212 13.53 16.41 -0.22
CA TYR A 212 13.72 15.10 -0.82
C TYR A 212 13.92 14.05 0.28
N ASP A 213 13.06 13.02 0.30
CA ASP A 213 13.19 11.86 1.17
C ASP A 213 13.89 10.74 0.41
N GLU A 214 15.20 10.66 0.61
CA GLU A 214 16.07 9.69 -0.05
C GLU A 214 15.68 8.23 0.27
N SER A 215 15.19 7.95 1.49
CA SER A 215 14.83 6.60 1.93
C SER A 215 13.63 6.02 1.19
N LYS A 216 12.71 6.89 0.78
CA LYS A 216 11.47 6.52 0.07
C LYS A 216 11.44 7.01 -1.37
N HIS A 217 12.54 7.60 -1.83
CA HIS A 217 12.74 8.17 -3.15
C HIS A 217 11.56 9.05 -3.59
N ARG A 218 11.31 10.12 -2.83
CA ARG A 218 10.15 10.99 -3.05
C ARG A 218 10.46 12.46 -2.78
N ASN A 219 9.87 13.32 -3.59
CA ASN A 219 9.83 14.76 -3.36
C ASN A 219 8.59 15.11 -2.53
N ILE A 220 8.73 16.06 -1.62
CA ILE A 220 7.68 16.54 -0.73
C ILE A 220 7.57 18.06 -0.93
N PHE A 221 6.34 18.49 -1.18
CA PHE A 221 5.89 19.87 -1.26
C PHE A 221 4.96 20.12 -0.07
N ASN A 222 5.30 21.03 0.84
CA ASN A 222 4.52 21.39 2.03
C ASN A 222 3.63 22.58 1.68
N ILE A 223 2.31 22.37 1.71
CA ILE A 223 1.37 23.44 1.37
C ILE A 223 0.83 24.05 2.66
N ASN A 224 1.27 25.28 2.93
CA ASN A 224 0.81 26.16 4.03
C ASN A 224 0.67 25.45 5.40
N ASP A 225 1.58 24.52 5.71
CA ASP A 225 1.59 23.65 6.91
C ASP A 225 0.37 22.73 7.13
N GLU A 226 -0.63 22.76 6.24
CA GLU A 226 -1.88 22.03 6.40
C GLU A 226 -1.85 20.66 5.71
N TYR A 227 -1.24 20.58 4.52
CA TYR A 227 -1.18 19.34 3.76
C TYR A 227 0.07 19.27 2.90
N GLN A 228 0.26 18.14 2.23
CA GLN A 228 1.48 17.84 1.49
C GLN A 228 1.14 17.26 0.13
N ILE A 229 1.87 17.69 -0.90
CA ILE A 229 1.91 17.00 -2.19
C ILE A 229 3.20 16.19 -2.20
N ILE A 230 3.07 14.87 -2.40
CA ILE A 230 4.19 13.93 -2.38
C ILE A 230 4.31 13.29 -3.75
N ILE A 231 5.47 13.42 -4.38
CA ILE A 231 5.77 12.82 -5.68
C ILE A 231 6.72 11.65 -5.46
N LYS A 232 6.25 10.41 -5.65
CA LYS A 232 7.09 9.21 -5.55
C LYS A 232 7.81 8.98 -6.86
N LEU A 233 9.11 9.27 -6.86
CA LEU A 233 9.96 9.14 -8.03
C LEU A 233 10.16 7.66 -8.40
N LEU A 234 10.40 7.40 -9.69
CA LEU A 234 10.76 6.06 -10.17
C LEU A 234 12.08 5.64 -9.52
N GLU A 235 12.06 4.53 -8.80
CA GLU A 235 13.16 4.09 -7.93
C GLU A 235 14.40 3.70 -8.74
N LYS A 236 15.29 4.68 -8.98
CA LYS A 236 16.64 4.47 -9.54
C LYS A 236 17.68 4.11 -8.47
N SER A 237 17.29 4.08 -7.19
CA SER A 237 18.26 3.99 -6.08
C SER A 237 18.90 2.61 -5.90
N ASN A 238 20.19 2.63 -5.54
CA ASN A 238 21.02 1.49 -5.17
C ASN A 238 20.86 1.06 -3.70
N LYS A 239 19.96 1.66 -2.90
CA LYS A 239 19.79 1.36 -1.46
C LYS A 239 18.91 0.14 -1.18
N ARG A 240 18.88 -0.81 -2.10
CA ARG A 240 18.15 -2.08 -1.90
C ARG A 240 19.02 -3.03 -1.07
N PRO A 241 18.41 -3.99 -0.36
CA PRO A 241 19.14 -5.08 0.28
C PRO A 241 20.00 -5.81 -0.75
N ASP A 242 21.15 -6.33 -0.36
CA ASP A 242 22.07 -7.03 -1.27
C ASP A 242 21.40 -8.21 -1.99
N ALA A 243 20.53 -8.94 -1.30
CA ALA A 243 19.71 -9.99 -1.88
C ALA A 243 18.82 -9.49 -3.03
N CYS A 244 18.34 -8.25 -2.96
CA CYS A 244 17.57 -7.61 -4.03
C CYS A 244 18.45 -7.07 -5.17
N ASN A 245 19.68 -6.61 -4.87
CA ASN A 245 20.62 -6.13 -5.90
C ASN A 245 21.12 -7.26 -6.79
N LYS A 246 21.32 -8.46 -6.24
CA LYS A 246 21.76 -9.66 -6.97
C LYS A 246 20.61 -10.51 -7.53
N CYS A 247 19.37 -10.01 -7.46
CA CYS A 247 18.17 -10.78 -7.82
C CYS A 247 17.94 -10.84 -9.33
N TYR A 248 17.67 -12.04 -9.86
CA TYR A 248 17.36 -12.25 -11.29
C TYR A 248 16.05 -11.57 -11.75
N MET A 249 15.12 -11.29 -10.83
CA MET A 249 13.87 -10.57 -11.11
C MET A 249 13.99 -9.04 -10.97
N ARG A 250 15.22 -8.49 -10.80
CA ARG A 250 15.45 -7.06 -10.52
C ARG A 250 14.77 -6.11 -11.50
N LYS A 251 14.69 -6.50 -12.78
CA LYS A 251 14.08 -5.72 -13.88
C LYS A 251 12.56 -5.55 -13.75
N ASN A 252 11.89 -6.38 -12.94
CA ASN A 252 10.44 -6.33 -12.71
C ASN A 252 10.07 -5.57 -11.42
N CYS A 253 11.06 -5.10 -10.66
CA CYS A 253 10.86 -4.45 -9.37
C CYS A 253 10.72 -2.93 -9.54
N ASN A 254 9.52 -2.46 -9.88
CA ASN A 254 9.31 -1.09 -10.36
C ASN A 254 8.85 -0.06 -9.30
N GLU A 255 8.44 -0.48 -8.09
CA GLU A 255 7.85 0.46 -7.12
C GLU A 255 8.18 0.20 -5.64
N GLY A 256 9.37 -0.30 -5.33
CA GLY A 256 9.72 -0.61 -3.94
C GLY A 256 8.89 -1.77 -3.38
N CYS A 257 8.48 -2.71 -4.24
CA CYS A 257 7.73 -3.92 -3.88
C CYS A 257 8.44 -4.79 -2.82
N TRP A 258 9.75 -4.59 -2.67
CA TRP A 258 10.65 -5.21 -1.71
C TRP A 258 10.59 -4.56 -0.32
N ASN A 259 9.88 -3.45 -0.11
CA ASN A 259 9.84 -2.75 1.19
C ASN A 259 8.86 -3.37 2.20
N SER A 260 7.95 -4.23 1.77
CA SER A 260 6.92 -4.82 2.64
C SER A 260 6.84 -6.34 2.48
N ILE A 261 6.46 -7.04 3.54
CA ILE A 261 6.10 -8.46 3.53
C ILE A 261 4.60 -8.56 3.30
N ARG A 262 4.16 -9.44 2.40
CA ARG A 262 2.75 -9.64 2.10
C ARG A 262 2.21 -10.83 2.85
N ILE A 263 1.05 -10.67 3.46
CA ILE A 263 0.40 -11.70 4.26
C ILE A 263 -1.00 -11.94 3.70
N THR A 264 -1.30 -13.20 3.48
CA THR A 264 -2.67 -13.70 3.27
C THR A 264 -2.91 -14.84 4.28
N PRO A 265 -4.14 -15.32 4.48
CA PRO A 265 -4.38 -16.46 5.35
C PRO A 265 -3.65 -17.75 4.91
N TRP A 266 -3.15 -17.78 3.68
CA TRP A 266 -2.55 -18.96 3.04
C TRP A 266 -1.03 -18.87 2.87
N TYR A 267 -0.43 -17.68 2.97
CA TYR A 267 1.01 -17.52 2.73
C TYR A 267 1.60 -16.22 3.29
N ILE A 268 2.91 -16.29 3.53
CA ILE A 268 3.80 -15.15 3.75
C ILE A 268 4.64 -14.99 2.49
N LYS A 269 4.59 -13.81 1.87
CA LYS A 269 5.33 -13.47 0.65
C LYS A 269 6.32 -12.34 0.95
N PRO A 270 7.60 -12.66 1.23
CA PRO A 270 8.64 -11.69 1.53
C PRO A 270 8.90 -10.70 0.39
N CYS A 271 9.02 -11.18 -0.84
CA CYS A 271 9.22 -10.33 -2.02
C CYS A 271 7.91 -10.15 -2.78
N GLY A 272 7.55 -8.93 -3.20
CA GLY A 272 6.36 -8.73 -4.03
C GLY A 272 6.44 -9.41 -5.41
N VAL A 273 7.62 -9.46 -6.01
CA VAL A 273 7.78 -9.90 -7.40
C VAL A 273 8.07 -11.40 -7.50
N ARG A 274 8.93 -11.92 -6.63
CA ARG A 274 9.33 -13.33 -6.64
C ARG A 274 8.20 -14.23 -6.13
N GLU A 275 8.05 -15.39 -6.74
CA GLU A 275 7.09 -16.41 -6.33
C GLU A 275 7.74 -17.67 -5.74
N ASP A 276 9.04 -17.84 -5.95
CA ASP A 276 9.85 -18.94 -5.47
C ASP A 276 10.19 -18.82 -3.97
N ASN A 277 10.13 -17.60 -3.42
CA ASN A 277 10.32 -17.34 -2.00
C ASN A 277 9.01 -17.14 -1.21
N ILE A 278 7.88 -17.61 -1.73
CA ILE A 278 6.63 -17.64 -0.97
C ILE A 278 6.69 -18.74 0.08
N TYR A 279 6.42 -18.40 1.33
CA TYR A 279 6.29 -19.35 2.42
C TYR A 279 4.82 -19.73 2.60
N PHE A 280 4.54 -21.01 2.49
CA PHE A 280 3.26 -21.60 2.81
C PHE A 280 3.32 -22.12 4.26
N PRO A 281 2.39 -21.73 5.14
CA PRO A 281 2.37 -22.19 6.52
C PRO A 281 2.31 -23.71 6.69
N SER A 282 1.79 -24.44 5.69
CA SER A 282 1.84 -25.91 5.64
C SER A 282 3.26 -26.49 5.64
N GLU A 283 4.28 -25.70 5.29
CA GLU A 283 5.69 -26.09 5.42
C GLU A 283 6.10 -26.28 6.89
N ASN A 284 5.45 -25.56 7.83
CA ASN A 284 5.69 -25.60 9.26
C ASN A 284 7.19 -25.61 9.66
N ASN A 285 8.00 -24.81 8.96
CA ASN A 285 9.46 -24.82 9.10
C ASN A 285 10.00 -23.38 9.25
N PRO A 286 10.41 -22.97 10.46
CA PRO A 286 10.98 -21.64 10.70
C PRO A 286 12.22 -21.32 9.87
N GLU A 287 13.09 -22.30 9.61
CA GLU A 287 14.31 -22.09 8.83
C GLU A 287 13.98 -21.86 7.35
N SER A 288 12.95 -22.55 6.82
CA SER A 288 12.41 -22.25 5.48
C SER A 288 11.93 -20.80 5.38
N LEU A 289 11.13 -20.33 6.34
CA LEU A 289 10.67 -18.94 6.35
C LEU A 289 11.86 -17.96 6.47
N LYS A 290 12.84 -18.25 7.32
CA LYS A 290 14.05 -17.44 7.49
C LYS A 290 14.82 -17.29 6.17
N GLN A 291 15.05 -18.38 5.45
CA GLN A 291 15.68 -18.36 4.13
C GLN A 291 14.88 -17.53 3.11
N LYS A 292 13.55 -17.68 3.12
CA LYS A 292 12.65 -16.92 2.22
C LYS A 292 12.63 -15.42 2.53
N LEU A 293 12.66 -15.06 3.81
CA LEU A 293 12.80 -13.68 4.28
C LEU A 293 14.17 -13.11 3.88
N TYR A 294 15.26 -13.86 4.07
CA TYR A 294 16.61 -13.45 3.64
C TYR A 294 16.70 -13.20 2.14
N THR A 295 16.28 -14.17 1.32
CA THR A 295 16.28 -14.04 -0.15
C THR A 295 15.31 -12.97 -0.66
N GLY A 296 14.30 -12.62 0.13
CA GLY A 296 13.39 -11.49 -0.07
C GLY A 296 13.93 -10.13 0.39
N GLY A 297 15.17 -10.07 0.90
CA GLY A 297 15.80 -8.85 1.41
C GLY A 297 15.19 -8.33 2.72
N LYS A 298 14.62 -9.21 3.54
CA LYS A 298 13.92 -8.85 4.79
C LYS A 298 14.77 -9.09 6.02
N LEU A 299 15.55 -10.17 5.99
CA LEU A 299 16.51 -10.50 7.01
C LEU A 299 17.92 -10.27 6.46
N PHE A 300 18.83 -9.86 7.34
CA PHE A 300 20.26 -9.89 7.08
C PHE A 300 20.81 -11.09 7.85
N LEU A 301 21.50 -12.01 7.17
CA LEU A 301 22.24 -13.06 7.87
C LEU A 301 23.37 -12.37 8.64
N LYS A 302 23.40 -12.59 9.95
CA LYS A 302 24.61 -12.34 10.74
C LYS A 302 25.56 -13.51 10.56
#